data_AF-A0A966GDX0-F1
#
_entry.id   AF-A0A966GDX0-F1
#
_cell.length_a   1.000
_cell.length_b   1.000
_cell.length_c   1.000
_cell.angle_alpha   90.00
_cell.angle_beta   90.00
_cell.angle_gamma   90.00
#
_symmetry.space_group_name_H-M   'P 1'
#
loop_
_entity.id
_entity.type
_entity.pdbx_description
1 polymer ?
#
loop_
_entity_poly.entity_id
_entity_poly.type
_entity_poly.pdbx_seq_one_letter_code
_entity_poly.pdbx_strand_id
1 'polypeptide(L)'
;MSQAGAGPLSGLRIVEFAGIGPGPFCGMMLADHGAQVIRVDRKGAPPGLLGRKDVLARGRRSIALDLKSEAGIAVARKLCASVDGLIEGFRPGVMERLGLGPDVLLGDNPKLVYGRMTGWGQTGPYAPYAGHDINYIALAGALAHFGRAGEKPTPPINLVGDFGGGGMMLAFGMVAALLNVARGGEGQVVDAAMTDGTAVLMGMVHGCRNAGMWSDQQGANLLDTG
;
A
#
# COMPACT_ATOMS: atom_id res chain seq x y z
N MET A 1 -32.72 -14.67 -5.85
CA MET A 1 -31.85 -13.82 -5.00
C MET A 1 -30.64 -14.66 -4.62
N SER A 2 -29.55 -14.63 -5.40
CA SER A 2 -28.36 -15.43 -5.08
C SER A 2 -27.57 -14.75 -3.97
N GLN A 3 -27.21 -15.50 -2.94
CA GLN A 3 -26.15 -15.10 -2.01
C GLN A 3 -24.87 -14.90 -2.83
N ALA A 4 -24.44 -13.66 -3.05
CA ALA A 4 -23.11 -13.36 -3.54
C ALA A 4 -22.12 -13.81 -2.45
N GLY A 5 -21.38 -14.88 -2.73
CA GLY A 5 -20.59 -15.63 -1.76
C GLY A 5 -19.59 -14.79 -0.99
N ALA A 6 -19.55 -15.01 0.33
CA ALA A 6 -18.59 -14.44 1.25
C ALA A 6 -17.16 -14.85 0.86
N GLY A 7 -16.34 -13.90 0.36
CA GLY A 7 -14.92 -14.10 0.13
C GLY A 7 -14.14 -14.35 1.44
N PRO A 8 -12.86 -14.75 1.37
CA PRO A 8 -12.07 -15.11 2.55
C PRO A 8 -11.89 -13.99 3.57
N LEU A 9 -12.11 -12.72 3.18
CA LEU A 9 -12.06 -11.56 4.07
C LEU A 9 -13.45 -11.05 4.47
N SER A 10 -14.50 -11.85 4.26
CA SER A 10 -15.86 -11.49 4.66
C SER A 10 -15.97 -11.27 6.17
N GLY A 11 -16.76 -10.27 6.55
CA GLY A 11 -16.90 -9.83 7.95
C GLY A 11 -15.88 -8.76 8.37
N LEU A 12 -14.77 -8.62 7.64
CA LEU A 12 -13.79 -7.57 7.92
C LEU A 12 -14.23 -6.22 7.35
N ARG A 13 -13.97 -5.16 8.12
CA ARG A 13 -14.23 -3.77 7.77
C ARG A 13 -12.93 -3.01 7.75
N ILE A 14 -12.69 -2.25 6.69
CA ILE A 14 -11.44 -1.50 6.48
C ILE A 14 -11.76 -0.08 6.06
N VAL A 15 -11.06 0.88 6.64
CA VAL A 15 -11.05 2.27 6.16
C VAL A 15 -9.84 2.50 5.29
N GLU A 16 -10.02 3.17 4.16
CA GLU A 16 -8.92 3.61 3.32
C GLU A 16 -8.96 5.13 3.21
N PHE A 17 -7.93 5.83 3.67
CA PHE A 17 -7.74 7.23 3.35
C PHE A 17 -7.22 7.36 1.93
N ALA A 18 -7.98 8.06 1.09
CA ALA A 18 -7.74 8.12 -0.35
C ALA A 18 -6.29 8.50 -0.69
N GLY A 19 -5.62 7.59 -1.39
CA GLY A 19 -4.31 7.79 -2.00
C GLY A 19 -4.33 7.59 -3.52
N ILE A 20 -3.15 7.40 -4.09
CA ILE A 20 -2.93 7.08 -5.51
C ILE A 20 -2.11 5.77 -5.56
N GLY A 21 -2.22 5.01 -6.67
CA GLY A 21 -1.35 3.88 -6.98
C GLY A 21 -1.43 2.74 -5.95
N PRO A 22 -0.41 2.54 -5.11
CA PRO A 22 -0.29 1.39 -4.20
C PRO A 22 -1.43 1.27 -3.17
N GLY A 23 -1.84 2.37 -2.54
CA GLY A 23 -2.90 2.36 -1.50
C GLY A 23 -4.26 1.90 -2.07
N PRO A 24 -4.76 2.55 -3.14
CA PRO A 24 -5.97 2.10 -3.82
C PRO A 24 -5.88 0.69 -4.39
N PHE A 25 -4.70 0.24 -4.83
CA PHE A 25 -4.50 -1.14 -5.29
C PHE A 25 -4.64 -2.14 -4.13
N CYS A 26 -4.05 -1.86 -2.97
CA CYS A 26 -4.23 -2.66 -1.75
C CYS A 26 -5.72 -2.73 -1.34
N GLY A 27 -6.40 -1.57 -1.26
CA GLY A 27 -7.82 -1.53 -0.92
C GLY A 27 -8.71 -2.29 -1.90
N MET A 28 -8.37 -2.26 -3.20
CA MET A 28 -9.04 -3.05 -4.24
C MET A 28 -8.86 -4.55 -4.00
N MET A 29 -7.64 -5.02 -3.75
CA MET A 29 -7.37 -6.44 -3.51
C MET A 29 -8.16 -6.97 -2.31
N LEU A 30 -8.19 -6.22 -1.20
CA LEU A 30 -8.91 -6.64 0.00
C LEU A 30 -10.43 -6.65 -0.23
N ALA A 31 -10.96 -5.67 -0.95
CA ALA A 31 -12.39 -5.62 -1.32
C ALA A 31 -12.77 -6.77 -2.26
N ASP A 32 -11.95 -7.06 -3.27
CA ASP A 32 -12.16 -8.17 -4.22
C ASP A 32 -12.16 -9.54 -3.49
N HIS A 33 -11.53 -9.64 -2.32
CA HIS A 33 -11.54 -10.83 -1.46
C HIS A 33 -12.61 -10.81 -0.35
N GLY A 34 -13.54 -9.85 -0.39
CA GLY A 34 -14.74 -9.84 0.45
C GLY A 34 -14.72 -8.90 1.65
N ALA A 35 -13.64 -8.15 1.89
CA ALA A 35 -13.63 -7.14 2.95
C ALA A 35 -14.56 -5.96 2.59
N GLN A 36 -15.26 -5.42 3.58
CA GLN A 36 -15.96 -4.15 3.42
C GLN A 36 -14.97 -3.00 3.52
N VAL A 37 -14.56 -2.44 2.38
CA VAL A 37 -13.66 -1.28 2.36
C VAL A 37 -14.45 0.02 2.16
N ILE A 38 -14.28 0.96 3.08
CA ILE A 38 -14.84 2.31 3.06
C ILE A 38 -13.72 3.30 2.78
N ARG A 39 -13.75 3.89 1.60
CA ARG A 39 -12.77 4.89 1.16
C ARG A 39 -13.19 6.29 1.63
N VAL A 40 -12.29 6.98 2.32
CA VAL A 40 -12.44 8.38 2.74
C VAL A 40 -11.79 9.27 1.68
N ASP A 41 -12.64 9.85 0.82
CA ASP A 41 -12.24 10.83 -0.16
C ASP A 41 -12.16 12.23 0.46
N ARG A 42 -11.28 13.06 -0.12
CA ARG A 42 -11.22 14.47 0.22
C ARG A 42 -12.45 15.19 -0.32
N LYS A 43 -13.17 15.92 0.56
CA LYS A 43 -14.29 16.77 0.15
C LYS A 43 -13.86 17.74 -0.96
N GLY A 44 -14.64 17.76 -2.05
CA GLY A 44 -14.40 18.60 -3.23
C GLY A 44 -13.45 18.02 -4.27
N ALA A 45 -12.90 16.82 -4.06
CA ALA A 45 -12.18 16.07 -5.09
C ALA A 45 -13.11 15.05 -5.77
N PRO A 46 -12.88 14.71 -7.05
CA PRO A 46 -13.54 13.56 -7.66
C PRO A 46 -13.18 12.27 -6.89
N PRO A 47 -14.11 11.30 -6.81
CA PRO A 47 -13.82 10.02 -6.16
C PRO A 47 -12.80 9.25 -6.99
N GLY A 48 -11.62 8.98 -6.43
CA GLY A 48 -10.54 8.28 -7.13
C GLY A 48 -9.77 9.19 -8.08
N LEU A 49 -8.69 8.67 -8.65
CA LEU A 49 -7.86 9.44 -9.59
C LEU A 49 -8.60 9.71 -10.90
N LEU A 50 -9.45 8.75 -11.31
CA LEU A 50 -10.15 8.76 -12.61
C LEU A 50 -11.67 8.83 -12.47
N GLY A 51 -12.20 9.24 -11.31
CA GLY A 51 -13.64 9.27 -11.09
C GLY A 51 -14.24 7.87 -11.18
N ARG A 52 -15.41 7.77 -11.81
CA ARG A 52 -16.12 6.48 -12.04
C ARG A 52 -15.37 5.52 -12.97
N LYS A 53 -14.33 5.98 -13.67
CA LYS A 53 -13.49 5.14 -14.55
C LYS A 53 -12.31 4.51 -13.81
N ASP A 54 -12.15 4.84 -12.53
CA ASP A 54 -11.08 4.29 -11.70
C ASP A 54 -11.36 2.82 -11.39
N VAL A 55 -10.75 1.94 -12.19
CA VAL A 55 -10.87 0.48 -12.04
C VAL A 55 -10.28 0.00 -10.72
N LEU A 56 -9.34 0.76 -10.13
CA LEU A 56 -8.87 0.44 -8.79
C LEU A 56 -10.03 0.61 -7.83
N ALA A 57 -10.79 1.71 -7.90
CA ALA A 57 -11.88 2.04 -6.96
C ALA A 57 -13.07 1.05 -6.90
N ARG A 58 -13.10 0.00 -7.73
CA ARG A 58 -14.17 -1.01 -7.73
C ARG A 58 -14.34 -1.70 -6.38
N GLY A 59 -15.54 -2.25 -6.15
CA GLY A 59 -15.85 -3.05 -4.95
C GLY A 59 -15.97 -2.25 -3.64
N ARG A 60 -15.79 -0.92 -3.68
CA ARG A 60 -15.67 -0.08 -2.49
C ARG A 60 -16.79 0.94 -2.38
N ARG A 61 -17.14 1.27 -1.14
CA ARG A 61 -17.97 2.43 -0.82
C ARG A 61 -17.06 3.63 -0.57
N SER A 62 -17.53 4.83 -0.87
CA SER A 62 -16.80 6.06 -0.59
C SER A 62 -17.65 7.04 0.23
N ILE A 63 -16.99 7.76 1.14
CA ILE A 63 -17.52 8.94 1.82
C ILE A 63 -16.56 10.10 1.61
N ALA A 64 -17.08 11.31 1.44
CA ALA A 64 -16.26 12.51 1.32
C ALA A 64 -16.21 13.24 2.65
N LEU A 65 -15.00 13.38 3.22
CA LEU A 65 -14.77 14.11 4.48
C LEU A 65 -13.85 15.30 4.26
N ASP A 66 -14.08 16.37 5.02
CA ASP A 66 -13.14 17.48 5.14
C ASP A 66 -12.24 17.27 6.36
N LEU A 67 -11.09 16.65 6.13
CA LEU A 67 -10.10 16.37 7.19
C LEU A 67 -9.35 17.63 7.65
N LYS A 68 -9.71 18.83 7.18
CA LYS A 68 -9.25 20.11 7.77
C LYS A 68 -10.19 20.63 8.85
N SER A 69 -11.38 20.06 8.98
CA SER A 69 -12.37 20.43 9.97
C SER A 69 -12.34 19.47 11.16
N GLU A 70 -12.54 19.99 12.37
CA GLU A 70 -12.64 19.16 13.58
C GLU A 70 -13.76 18.11 13.45
N ALA A 71 -14.91 18.49 12.88
CA ALA A 71 -16.02 17.58 12.64
C ALA A 71 -15.64 16.45 11.68
N GLY A 72 -14.91 16.74 10.60
CA GLY A 72 -14.46 15.72 9.65
C GLY A 72 -13.44 14.77 10.27
N ILE A 73 -12.51 15.28 11.08
CA ILE A 73 -11.56 14.47 11.85
C ILE A 73 -12.31 13.58 12.86
N ALA A 74 -13.29 14.12 13.59
CA ALA A 74 -14.08 13.37 14.56
C ALA A 74 -14.86 12.22 13.89
N VAL A 75 -15.45 12.45 12.72
CA VAL A 75 -16.12 11.39 11.93
C VAL A 75 -15.12 10.32 11.49
N ALA A 76 -13.95 10.71 10.99
CA ALA A 76 -12.91 9.78 10.57
C ALA A 76 -12.42 8.92 11.75
N ARG A 77 -12.14 9.55 12.90
CA ARG A 77 -11.72 8.87 14.14
C ARG A 77 -12.77 7.88 14.62
N LYS A 78 -14.04 8.29 14.68
CA LYS A 78 -15.15 7.42 15.05
C LYS A 78 -15.28 6.21 14.12
N LEU A 79 -15.05 6.41 12.81
CA LEU A 79 -15.06 5.31 11.85
C LEU A 79 -13.92 4.32 12.16
N CYS A 80 -12.69 4.81 12.37
CA CYS A 80 -11.50 4.01 12.67
C CYS A 80 -11.63 3.20 13.97
N ALA A 81 -12.37 3.72 14.96
CA ALA A 81 -12.66 3.01 16.21
C ALA A 81 -13.56 1.78 16.04
N SER A 82 -14.16 1.56 14.86
CA SER A 82 -15.16 0.51 14.60
C SER A 82 -14.79 -0.47 13.46
N VAL A 83 -13.55 -0.41 12.98
CA VAL A 83 -13.05 -1.22 11.86
C VAL A 83 -11.86 -2.08 12.29
N ASP A 84 -11.59 -3.12 11.51
CA ASP A 84 -10.51 -4.06 11.76
C ASP A 84 -9.20 -3.56 11.18
N GLY A 85 -9.26 -2.76 10.11
CA GLY A 85 -8.09 -2.23 9.43
C GLY A 85 -8.24 -0.79 8.94
N LEU A 86 -7.09 -0.14 8.77
CA LEU A 86 -6.94 1.16 8.15
C LEU A 86 -5.83 1.10 7.10
N ILE A 87 -6.00 1.80 5.98
CA ILE A 87 -4.96 2.02 4.96
C ILE A 87 -4.80 3.53 4.76
N GLU A 88 -3.57 4.03 4.81
CA GLU A 88 -3.24 5.39 4.43
C GLU A 88 -1.89 5.45 3.72
N GLY A 89 -1.74 6.41 2.82
CA GLY A 89 -0.50 6.63 2.08
C GLY A 89 -0.05 8.08 2.07
N PHE A 90 -0.33 8.80 3.15
CA PHE A 90 0.15 10.17 3.30
C PHE A 90 1.64 10.20 3.63
N ARG A 91 2.24 11.40 3.50
CA ARG A 91 3.62 11.60 3.94
C ARG A 91 3.73 11.36 5.45
N PRO A 92 4.88 10.86 5.93
CA PRO A 92 5.13 10.72 7.36
C PRO A 92 4.78 11.99 8.15
N GLY A 93 4.08 11.82 9.27
CA GLY A 93 3.64 12.92 10.14
C GLY A 93 2.31 13.56 9.75
N VAL A 94 1.71 13.25 8.60
CA VAL A 94 0.41 13.84 8.21
C VAL A 94 -0.71 13.34 9.11
N MET A 95 -0.84 12.03 9.32
CA MET A 95 -1.93 11.46 10.12
C MET A 95 -1.81 11.86 11.59
N GLU A 96 -0.59 11.98 12.10
CA GLU A 96 -0.28 12.48 13.44
C GLU A 96 -0.77 13.92 13.61
N ARG A 97 -0.46 14.82 12.65
CA ARG A 97 -0.96 16.20 12.67
C ARG A 97 -2.48 16.31 12.59
N LEU A 98 -3.13 15.32 11.97
CA LEU A 98 -4.60 15.23 11.92
C LEU A 98 -5.22 14.64 13.19
N GLY A 99 -4.42 14.18 14.16
CA GLY A 99 -4.92 13.46 15.34
C GLY A 99 -5.47 12.07 15.01
N LEU A 100 -5.05 11.50 13.87
CA LEU A 100 -5.43 10.19 13.35
C LEU A 100 -4.22 9.26 13.22
N GLY A 101 -3.12 9.56 13.92
CA GLY A 101 -1.92 8.73 13.94
C GLY A 101 -2.11 7.41 14.70
N PRO A 102 -1.17 6.46 14.56
CA PRO A 102 -1.26 5.09 15.08
C PRO A 102 -1.41 5.09 16.60
N ASP A 103 -0.62 5.87 17.33
CA ASP A 103 -0.69 5.92 18.80
C ASP A 103 -2.09 6.29 19.30
N VAL A 104 -2.74 7.25 18.63
CA VAL A 104 -4.10 7.68 18.97
C VAL A 104 -5.12 6.61 18.59
N LEU A 105 -5.06 6.10 17.36
CA LEU A 105 -6.09 5.18 16.86
C LEU A 105 -5.96 3.77 17.45
N LEU A 106 -4.76 3.29 17.76
CA LEU A 106 -4.53 2.05 18.49
C LEU A 106 -4.91 2.19 19.97
N GLY A 107 -4.76 3.39 20.54
CA GLY A 107 -5.29 3.70 21.88
C GLY A 107 -6.82 3.61 21.93
N ASP A 108 -7.52 4.07 20.89
CA ASP A 108 -8.98 3.96 20.78
C ASP A 108 -9.45 2.55 20.42
N ASN A 109 -8.68 1.84 19.60
CA ASN A 109 -8.98 0.48 19.13
C ASN A 109 -7.72 -0.40 19.14
N PRO A 110 -7.46 -1.11 20.26
CA PRO A 110 -6.26 -1.96 20.42
C PRO A 110 -6.18 -3.17 19.48
N LYS A 111 -7.23 -3.45 18.69
CA LYS A 111 -7.26 -4.53 17.69
C LYS A 111 -7.14 -4.00 16.25
N LEU A 112 -6.99 -2.69 16.06
CA LEU A 112 -6.84 -2.08 14.74
C LEU A 112 -5.53 -2.50 14.07
N VAL A 113 -5.60 -2.92 12.81
CA VAL A 113 -4.43 -3.04 11.94
C VAL A 113 -4.23 -1.75 11.16
N TYR A 114 -3.17 -1.02 11.44
CA TYR A 114 -2.88 0.28 10.82
C TYR A 114 -1.86 0.13 9.68
N GLY A 115 -2.33 0.12 8.44
CA GLY A 115 -1.50 0.03 7.24
C GLY A 115 -1.01 1.39 6.74
N ARG A 116 0.31 1.53 6.59
CA ARG A 116 0.97 2.70 6.01
C ARG A 116 1.63 2.32 4.69
N MET A 117 1.35 3.10 3.66
CA MET A 117 1.91 2.93 2.32
C MET A 117 2.75 4.14 1.93
N THR A 118 4.07 3.98 1.91
CA THR A 118 4.96 5.07 1.49
C THR A 118 5.96 4.62 0.45
N GLY A 119 6.62 5.59 -0.17
CA GLY A 119 7.72 5.30 -1.09
C GLY A 119 8.99 4.82 -0.41
N TRP A 120 9.32 5.43 0.74
CA TRP A 120 10.63 5.36 1.38
C TRP A 120 10.59 4.78 2.81
N GLY A 121 9.41 4.45 3.34
CA GLY A 121 9.18 4.11 4.74
C GLY A 121 8.85 5.31 5.61
N GLN A 122 8.42 5.05 6.86
CA GLN A 122 8.15 6.12 7.84
C GLN A 122 9.41 6.74 8.43
N THR A 123 10.57 6.11 8.26
CA THR A 123 11.85 6.54 8.86
C THR A 123 12.99 6.55 7.85
N GLY A 124 14.13 7.12 8.25
CA GLY A 124 15.33 7.17 7.42
C GLY A 124 15.46 8.46 6.60
N PRO A 125 16.57 8.63 5.88
CA PRO A 125 16.94 9.90 5.24
C PRO A 125 15.98 10.29 4.11
N TYR A 126 15.33 9.32 3.46
CA TYR A 126 14.41 9.58 2.34
C TYR A 126 12.95 9.74 2.74
N ALA A 127 12.55 9.37 3.96
CA ALA A 127 11.19 9.48 4.46
C ALA A 127 10.49 10.85 4.23
N PRO A 128 11.16 12.02 4.39
CA PRO A 128 10.50 13.30 4.15
C PRO A 128 10.34 13.66 2.67
N TYR A 129 11.03 12.96 1.76
CA TYR A 129 11.11 13.34 0.35
C TYR A 129 9.95 12.79 -0.49
N ALA A 130 9.62 13.50 -1.58
CA ALA A 130 8.76 12.98 -2.62
C ALA A 130 9.48 11.90 -3.42
N GLY A 131 8.74 10.96 -3.98
CA GLY A 131 9.23 10.02 -4.97
C GLY A 131 8.09 9.60 -5.88
N HIS A 132 8.47 8.93 -6.96
CA HIS A 132 7.58 8.25 -7.89
C HIS A 132 8.07 6.81 -8.07
N ASP A 133 7.23 5.94 -8.63
CA ASP A 133 7.53 4.53 -8.87
C ASP A 133 8.98 4.30 -9.36
N ILE A 134 9.38 5.01 -10.42
CA ILE A 134 10.72 4.94 -11.01
C ILE A 134 11.85 5.19 -10.00
N ASN A 135 11.67 6.11 -9.04
CA ASN A 135 12.69 6.42 -8.04
C ASN A 135 12.87 5.24 -7.07
N TYR A 136 11.77 4.58 -6.69
CA TYR A 136 11.79 3.47 -5.75
C TYR A 136 12.46 2.25 -6.38
N ILE A 137 12.06 1.91 -7.61
CA ILE A 137 12.62 0.76 -8.32
C ILE A 137 14.06 0.99 -8.77
N ALA A 138 14.47 2.24 -8.98
CA ALA A 138 15.86 2.58 -9.26
C ALA A 138 16.73 2.38 -8.01
N LEU A 139 16.31 2.90 -6.86
CA LEU A 139 17.08 2.79 -5.62
C LEU A 139 17.14 1.34 -5.11
N ALA A 140 16.06 0.57 -5.30
CA ALA A 140 16.02 -0.85 -4.98
C ALA A 140 16.82 -1.74 -5.98
N GLY A 141 17.38 -1.17 -7.05
CA GLY A 141 18.20 -1.87 -8.03
C GLY A 141 17.43 -2.60 -9.15
N ALA A 142 16.10 -2.70 -9.04
CA ALA A 142 15.28 -3.39 -10.04
C ALA A 142 15.34 -2.73 -11.42
N LEU A 143 15.34 -1.38 -11.48
CA LEU A 143 15.32 -0.66 -12.76
C LEU A 143 16.50 -1.03 -13.66
N ALA A 144 17.67 -1.29 -13.09
CA ALA A 144 18.87 -1.61 -13.85
C ALA A 144 18.70 -2.85 -14.75
N HIS A 145 17.77 -3.74 -14.44
CA HIS A 145 17.57 -5.01 -15.16
C HIS A 145 16.43 -4.97 -16.19
N PHE A 146 15.74 -3.83 -16.34
CA PHE A 146 14.69 -3.67 -17.35
C PHE A 146 15.24 -2.97 -18.57
N GLY A 147 15.94 -3.68 -19.46
CA GLY A 147 16.48 -3.10 -20.68
C GLY A 147 17.31 -4.11 -21.47
N ARG A 148 17.51 -3.86 -22.75
CA ARG A 148 18.40 -4.68 -23.58
C ARG A 148 19.85 -4.23 -23.42
N ALA A 149 20.78 -5.13 -23.75
CA ALA A 149 22.20 -4.81 -23.80
C ALA A 149 22.46 -3.56 -24.67
N GLY A 150 23.12 -2.55 -24.09
CA GLY A 150 23.47 -1.30 -24.77
C GLY A 150 22.34 -0.26 -24.85
N GLU A 151 21.15 -0.57 -24.31
CA GLU A 151 20.02 0.37 -24.24
C GLU A 151 19.89 0.99 -22.84
N LYS A 152 19.06 2.03 -22.71
CA LYS A 152 18.74 2.60 -21.40
C LYS A 152 17.73 1.71 -20.67
N PRO A 153 17.77 1.66 -19.32
CA PRO A 153 16.67 1.10 -18.55
C PRO A 153 15.31 1.67 -18.97
N THR A 154 14.34 0.80 -19.19
CA THR A 154 12.95 1.10 -19.50
C THR A 154 12.10 0.83 -18.25
N PRO A 155 11.50 1.86 -17.64
CA PRO A 155 10.64 1.67 -16.48
C PRO A 155 9.45 0.75 -16.84
N PRO A 156 9.18 -0.30 -16.04
CA PRO A 156 8.14 -1.31 -16.31
C PRO A 156 6.75 -0.79 -15.91
N ILE A 157 6.41 0.43 -16.37
CA ILE A 157 5.30 1.24 -15.85
C ILE A 157 5.28 1.21 -14.31
N ASN A 158 4.12 1.20 -13.67
CA ASN A 158 3.99 1.19 -12.21
C ASN A 158 3.76 -0.23 -11.61
N LEU A 159 4.11 -1.29 -12.34
CA LEU A 159 3.83 -2.66 -11.90
C LEU A 159 4.75 -3.10 -10.77
N VAL A 160 6.01 -2.66 -10.78
CA VAL A 160 7.03 -3.15 -9.85
C VAL A 160 7.02 -2.39 -8.52
N GLY A 161 7.07 -1.06 -8.54
CA GLY A 161 7.11 -0.26 -7.33
C GLY A 161 5.73 -0.14 -6.69
N ASP A 162 4.80 0.55 -7.34
CA ASP A 162 3.46 0.83 -6.82
C ASP A 162 2.69 -0.46 -6.52
N PHE A 163 2.60 -1.39 -7.47
CA PHE A 163 1.73 -2.56 -7.28
C PHE A 163 2.44 -3.71 -6.58
N GLY A 164 3.55 -4.22 -7.15
CA GLY A 164 4.28 -5.35 -6.58
C GLY A 164 4.89 -5.03 -5.22
N GLY A 165 5.78 -4.03 -5.16
CA GLY A 165 6.52 -3.66 -3.96
C GLY A 165 5.68 -2.88 -2.93
N GLY A 166 4.68 -2.13 -3.39
CA GLY A 166 3.79 -1.37 -2.52
C GLY A 166 2.52 -2.14 -2.19
N GLY A 167 1.53 -2.05 -3.07
CA GLY A 167 0.16 -2.46 -2.82
C GLY A 167 -0.01 -3.93 -2.44
N MET A 168 0.71 -4.86 -3.11
CA MET A 168 0.68 -6.28 -2.77
C MET A 168 1.35 -6.57 -1.42
N MET A 169 2.51 -5.96 -1.14
CA MET A 169 3.22 -6.15 0.13
C MET A 169 2.40 -5.60 1.31
N LEU A 170 1.74 -4.45 1.14
CA LEU A 170 0.82 -3.95 2.15
C LEU A 170 -0.40 -4.86 2.30
N ALA A 171 -1.03 -5.32 1.21
CA ALA A 171 -2.17 -6.23 1.32
C ALA A 171 -1.78 -7.53 2.07
N PHE A 172 -0.61 -8.10 1.77
CA PHE A 172 -0.07 -9.25 2.48
C PHE A 172 0.16 -8.94 3.96
N GLY A 173 0.82 -7.83 4.29
CA GLY A 173 1.07 -7.42 5.67
C GLY A 173 -0.23 -7.15 6.45
N MET A 174 -1.22 -6.52 5.82
CA MET A 174 -2.55 -6.30 6.40
C MET A 174 -3.22 -7.62 6.73
N VAL A 175 -3.28 -8.58 5.80
CA VAL A 175 -3.89 -9.90 6.03
C VAL A 175 -3.14 -10.66 7.13
N ALA A 176 -1.80 -10.62 7.15
CA ALA A 176 -1.00 -11.26 8.19
C ALA A 176 -1.29 -10.66 9.59
N ALA A 177 -1.37 -9.33 9.69
CA ALA A 177 -1.69 -8.65 10.94
C ALA A 177 -3.15 -8.88 11.38
N LEU A 178 -4.10 -8.91 10.44
CA LEU A 178 -5.50 -9.24 10.71
C LEU A 178 -5.62 -10.69 11.20
N LEU A 179 -4.85 -11.62 10.63
CA LEU A 179 -4.78 -12.99 11.11
C LEU A 179 -4.17 -13.09 12.52
N ASN A 180 -3.16 -12.28 12.83
CA ASN A 180 -2.61 -12.18 14.19
C ASN A 180 -3.71 -11.76 15.18
N VAL A 181 -4.47 -10.70 14.85
CA VAL A 181 -5.60 -10.22 15.64
C VAL A 181 -6.65 -11.31 15.84
N ALA A 182 -7.03 -12.01 14.76
CA ALA A 182 -8.01 -13.10 14.81
C ALA A 182 -7.53 -14.29 15.68
N ARG A 183 -6.22 -14.46 15.84
CA ARG A 183 -5.61 -15.48 16.71
C ARG A 183 -5.39 -14.99 18.16
N GLY A 184 -5.97 -13.85 18.52
CA GLY A 184 -5.93 -13.29 19.87
C GLY A 184 -4.84 -12.24 20.10
N GLY A 185 -3.96 -12.03 19.12
CA GLY A 185 -2.93 -10.98 19.17
C GLY A 185 -3.51 -9.57 19.15
N GLU A 186 -2.66 -8.57 19.42
CA GLU A 186 -3.04 -7.15 19.35
C GLU A 186 -3.01 -6.62 17.91
N GLY A 187 -3.68 -5.48 17.73
CA GLY A 187 -3.51 -4.65 16.54
C GLY A 187 -2.08 -4.13 16.44
N GLN A 188 -1.67 -3.73 15.23
CA GLN A 188 -0.30 -3.29 14.99
C GLN A 188 -0.21 -2.40 13.75
N VAL A 189 0.90 -1.68 13.64
CA VAL A 189 1.24 -0.90 12.46
C VAL A 189 1.93 -1.81 11.43
N VAL A 190 1.45 -1.78 10.19
CA VAL A 190 2.13 -2.35 9.03
C VAL A 190 2.72 -1.20 8.23
N ASP A 191 4.02 -0.95 8.39
CA ASP A 191 4.74 0.02 7.56
C ASP A 191 5.28 -0.66 6.29
N ALA A 192 4.69 -0.34 5.15
CA ALA A 192 5.10 -0.85 3.85
C ALA A 192 5.69 0.28 3.01
N ALA A 193 6.96 0.09 2.62
CA ALA A 193 7.67 0.98 1.70
C ALA A 193 7.80 0.34 0.32
N MET A 194 7.50 1.08 -0.75
CA MET A 194 7.68 0.60 -2.13
C MET A 194 9.14 0.25 -2.44
N THR A 195 10.10 0.97 -1.86
CA THR A 195 11.52 0.64 -1.98
C THR A 195 11.85 -0.72 -1.37
N ASP A 196 11.43 -0.96 -0.13
CA ASP A 196 11.68 -2.22 0.58
C ASP A 196 10.99 -3.39 -0.13
N GLY A 197 9.72 -3.22 -0.50
CA GLY A 197 8.99 -4.26 -1.21
C GLY A 197 9.58 -4.55 -2.59
N THR A 198 10.09 -3.54 -3.30
CA THR A 198 10.80 -3.79 -4.56
C THR A 198 12.09 -4.56 -4.32
N ALA A 199 12.85 -4.24 -3.27
CA ALA A 199 14.06 -4.99 -2.92
C ALA A 199 13.73 -6.45 -2.56
N VAL A 200 12.60 -6.69 -1.87
CA VAL A 200 12.10 -8.05 -1.59
C VAL A 200 11.79 -8.82 -2.88
N LEU A 201 11.15 -8.18 -3.88
CA LEU A 201 10.88 -8.81 -5.18
C LEU A 201 12.17 -9.20 -5.92
N MET A 202 13.28 -8.51 -5.66
CA MET A 202 14.60 -8.82 -6.22
C MET A 202 15.33 -9.96 -5.48
N GLY A 203 14.72 -10.60 -4.48
CA GLY A 203 15.37 -11.59 -3.62
C GLY A 203 16.09 -12.73 -4.38
N MET A 204 15.48 -13.29 -5.43
CA MET A 204 16.13 -14.32 -6.24
C MET A 204 17.34 -13.76 -7.01
N VAL A 205 17.22 -12.55 -7.57
CA VAL A 205 18.32 -11.89 -8.30
C VAL A 205 19.49 -11.61 -7.37
N HIS A 206 19.23 -11.09 -6.18
CA HIS A 206 20.25 -10.87 -5.16
C HIS A 206 20.90 -12.19 -4.71
N GLY A 207 20.13 -13.27 -4.59
CA GLY A 207 20.64 -14.61 -4.34
C GLY A 207 21.59 -15.10 -5.43
N CYS A 208 21.18 -15.00 -6.71
CA CYS A 208 22.02 -15.37 -7.85
C CYS A 208 23.29 -14.52 -7.94
N ARG A 209 23.20 -13.21 -7.67
CA ARG A 209 24.37 -12.32 -7.62
C ARG A 209 25.37 -12.76 -6.56
N ASN A 210 24.89 -13.08 -5.36
CA ASN A 210 25.76 -13.58 -4.28
C ASN A 210 26.40 -14.93 -4.61
N ALA A 211 25.74 -15.76 -5.43
CA ALA A 211 26.29 -17.02 -5.92
C ALA A 211 27.21 -16.86 -7.16
N GLY A 212 27.44 -15.65 -7.66
CA GLY A 212 28.21 -15.40 -8.89
C GLY A 212 27.48 -15.83 -10.18
N MET A 213 26.18 -16.06 -10.10
CA MET A 213 25.31 -16.50 -11.20
C MET A 213 24.50 -15.34 -11.81
N TRP A 214 24.79 -14.09 -11.42
CA TRP A 214 24.13 -12.90 -11.95
C TRP A 214 25.15 -11.79 -12.20
N SER A 215 25.04 -11.17 -13.37
CA SER A 215 25.85 -10.04 -13.83
C SER A 215 25.09 -8.73 -13.70
N ASP A 216 25.80 -7.66 -13.35
CA ASP A 216 25.26 -6.29 -13.39
C ASP A 216 25.20 -5.74 -14.83
N GLN A 217 25.76 -6.46 -15.81
CA GLN A 217 25.62 -6.13 -17.22
C GLN A 217 24.20 -6.49 -17.69
N GLN A 218 23.52 -5.52 -18.31
CA GLN A 218 22.20 -5.71 -18.90
C GLN A 218 22.24 -6.70 -20.08
N GLY A 219 21.25 -7.58 -20.15
CA GLY A 219 21.14 -8.56 -21.23
C GLY A 219 22.21 -9.64 -21.17
N ALA A 220 22.77 -9.89 -19.98
CA ALA A 220 23.79 -10.90 -19.71
C ALA A 220 23.29 -12.01 -18.76
N ASN A 221 22.00 -12.01 -18.42
CA ASN A 221 21.35 -12.95 -17.52
C ASN A 221 20.16 -13.66 -18.18
N LEU A 222 19.88 -14.87 -17.71
CA LEU A 222 18.79 -15.72 -18.21
C LEU A 222 17.41 -15.02 -18.26
N LEU A 223 17.15 -14.12 -17.32
CA LEU A 223 15.86 -13.43 -17.18
C LEU A 223 15.87 -12.00 -17.75
N ASP A 224 17.00 -11.49 -18.23
CA ASP A 224 17.12 -10.12 -18.74
C ASP A 224 17.56 -10.05 -20.21
N THR A 225 17.35 -11.13 -20.98
CA THR A 225 17.61 -11.30 -22.42
C THR A 225 18.98 -11.87 -22.84
N GLY A 226 19.78 -12.45 -21.93
CA GLY A 226 20.94 -13.25 -22.34
C GLY A 226 21.79 -13.83 -21.23
#